data_AF-A0A259PHP3-F1
#
_entry.id   AF-A0A259PHP3-F1
#
_cell.length_a   1.000
_cell.length_b   1.000
_cell.length_c   1.000
_cell.angle_alpha   90.00
_cell.angle_beta   90.00
_cell.angle_gamma   90.00
#
_symmetry.space_group_name_H-M   'P 1'
#
loop_
_entity.id
_entity.type
_entity.pdbx_description
1 polymer ?
#
loop_
_entity_poly.entity_id
_entity_poly.type
_entity_poly.pdbx_seq_one_letter_code
_entity_poly.pdbx_strand_id
1 'polypeptide(L)' 'MAKGGREKIKLESTAGTGHFYTTTKNKRIQPEKME' A
#
# COMPACT_ATOMS: atom_id res chain seq x y z
N MET A 1 16.15 15.60 7.12
CA MET A 1 14.71 15.28 7.03
C MET A 1 14.49 13.80 7.35
N ALA A 2 13.58 13.47 8.26
CA ALA A 2 13.16 12.08 8.44
C ALA A 2 12.20 11.68 7.30
N LYS A 3 12.72 10.98 6.27
CA LYS A 3 11.90 10.40 5.20
C LYS A 3 11.05 9.28 5.83
N GLY A 4 9.81 9.62 6.20
CA GLY A 4 8.94 8.74 6.97
C GLY A 4 8.69 7.41 6.25
N GLY A 5 8.65 6.30 6.98
CA GLY A 5 8.55 4.93 6.42
C GLY A 5 7.21 4.59 5.72
N ARG A 6 6.39 5.61 5.41
CA ARG A 6 5.16 5.50 4.63
C ARG A 6 5.51 5.53 3.15
N GLU A 7 5.36 4.40 2.47
CA GLU A 7 5.38 4.33 1.01
C GLU A 7 3.96 4.24 0.45
N LYS A 8 3.77 4.68 -0.79
CA LYS A 8 2.52 4.45 -1.52
C LYS A 8 2.49 3.00 -2.01
N ILE A 9 1.43 2.28 -1.68
CA ILE A 9 1.12 0.96 -2.23
C ILE A 9 -0.09 1.06 -3.17
N LYS A 10 -0.11 0.20 -4.18
CA LYS A 10 -1.32 -0.11 -4.94
C LYS A 10 -2.03 -1.28 -4.25
N LEU A 11 -3.35 -1.21 -4.17
CA LEU A 11 -4.20 -2.29 -3.67
C LEU A 11 -5.20 -2.59 -4.81
N GLU A 12 -5.02 -3.71 -5.48
CA GLU A 12 -5.75 -4.05 -6.69
C GLU A 12 -7.13 -4.63 -6.32
N SER A 13 -8.21 -4.17 -6.96
CA SER A 13 -9.55 -4.61 -6.61
C SER A 13 -9.81 -6.01 -7.17
N THR A 14 -9.91 -6.99 -6.26
CA THR A 14 -10.28 -8.38 -6.55
C THR A 14 -11.67 -8.56 -7.18
N ALA A 15 -12.48 -7.50 -7.24
CA ALA A 15 -13.81 -7.48 -7.87
C ALA A 15 -13.78 -7.46 -9.42
N GLY A 16 -12.60 -7.53 -10.05
CA GLY A 16 -12.47 -7.60 -11.53
C GLY A 16 -12.74 -6.30 -12.29
N THR A 17 -13.02 -5.19 -11.58
CA THR A 17 -13.41 -3.89 -12.14
C THR A 17 -12.25 -3.02 -12.66
N GLY A 18 -11.03 -3.58 -12.73
CA GLY A 18 -9.81 -2.88 -13.12
C GLY A 18 -9.37 -1.74 -12.18
N HIS A 19 -10.12 -1.48 -11.11
CA HIS A 19 -9.81 -0.42 -10.16
C HIS A 19 -8.66 -0.80 -9.24
N PHE A 20 -7.75 0.14 -9.00
CA PHE A 20 -6.72 0.03 -7.98
C PHE A 20 -6.85 1.21 -7.01
N TYR A 21 -6.83 0.91 -5.72
CA TYR A 21 -6.74 1.93 -4.69
C TYR A 21 -5.27 2.30 -4.49
N THR A 22 -4.98 3.60 -4.32
CA THR A 22 -3.66 4.05 -3.88
C THR A 22 -3.74 4.48 -2.43
N THR A 23 -2.98 3.82 -1.56
CA THR A 23 -2.94 4.10 -0.12
C THR A 23 -1.49 4.13 0.39
N THR A 24 -1.26 4.60 1.60
CA THR A 24 0.10 4.71 2.18
C THR A 24 0.31 3.73 3.32
N LYS A 25 1.19 2.74 3.13
CA LYS A 25 1.54 1.73 4.14
C LYS A 25 2.88 2.08 4.80
N ASN A 26 2.97 1.91 6.13
CA ASN A 26 4.21 2.10 6.86
C ASN A 26 4.96 0.76 7.01
N LYS A 27 5.95 0.51 6.15
CA LYS A 27 6.70 -0.78 6.12
C LYS A 27 7.43 -1.12 7.42
N ARG A 28 7.65 -0.14 8.31
CA ARG A 28 8.31 -0.36 9.62
C ARG A 28 7.44 -1.09 10.64
N ILE A 29 6.11 -1.05 10.49
CA ILE A 29 5.15 -1.66 11.44
C ILE A 29 4.32 -2.79 10.82
N GLN A 30 4.31 -2.90 9.49
CA GLN A 30 3.76 -4.03 8.75
C GLN A 30 4.70 -4.38 7.59
N PRO A 31 5.64 -5.32 7.78
CA PRO A 31 6.60 -5.71 6.75
C PRO A 31 5.99 -6.66 5.70
N GLU A 32 4.97 -7.45 6.06
CA GLU A 32 4.25 -8.31 5.14
C GLU A 32 3.52 -7.51 4.05
N LYS A 33 3.28 -8.17 2.90
CA LYS A 33 2.43 -7.61 1.85
C LYS A 33 1.00 -7.47 2.38
N MET A 34 0.29 -6.45 1.90
CA MET A 34 -1.17 -6.48 1.88
C MET A 34 -1.54 -6.93 0.48
N GLU A 35 -2.09 -8.15 0.41
CA GLU A 35 -2.83 -8.67 -0.72
C GLU A 35 -4.34 -8.45 -0.42
#